data_AF-A0A8J6LLT7-F1
#
_entry.id   AF-A0A8J6LLT7-F1
#
_cell.length_a   1.000
_cell.length_b   1.000
_cell.length_c   1.000
_cell.angle_alpha   90.00
_cell.angle_beta   90.00
_cell.angle_gamma   90.00
#
_symmetry.space_group_name_H-M   'P 1'
#
loop_
_entity.id
_entity.type
_entity.pdbx_description
1 polymer ?
#
loop_
_entity_poly.entity_id
_entity_poly.type
_entity_poly.pdbx_seq_one_letter_code
_entity_poly.pdbx_strand_id
1 'polypeptide(L)' 'MAMKYAGEDGRVNASMAPVSEALKAAKLTYEVKVWDGAQHAFFTNTGERYNATAATAAQKQLLAWFGAHLA' A
#
# COMPACT_ATOMS: atom_id res chain seq x y z
N MET A 1 4.79 7.36 -7.10
CA MET A 1 5.02 6.38 -6.00
C MET A 1 3.68 5.83 -5.54
N ALA A 2 3.49 4.51 -5.52
CA ALA A 2 2.23 3.92 -5.03
C ALA A 2 2.49 3.09 -3.77
N MET A 3 1.96 3.56 -2.63
CA MET A 3 2.17 2.96 -1.31
C MET A 3 0.96 2.12 -0.89
N LYS A 4 1.24 0.98 -0.26
CA LYS A 4 0.24 0.01 0.16
C LYS A 4 0.41 -0.30 1.64
N TYR A 5 -0.57 0.06 2.45
CA TYR A 5 -0.54 -0.07 3.91
C TYR A 5 -1.55 -1.10 4.39
N ALA A 6 -1.16 -1.84 5.44
CA ALA A 6 -2.05 -2.75 6.14
C ALA A 6 -2.75 -1.98 7.26
N GLY A 7 -4.08 -2.07 7.37
CA GLY A 7 -4.86 -1.29 8.33
C GLY A 7 -4.43 -1.50 9.78
N GLU A 8 -4.05 -2.73 10.13
CA GLU A 8 -3.65 -3.12 11.49
C GLU A 8 -2.15 -2.97 11.76
N ASP A 9 -1.36 -2.47 10.81
CA ASP A 9 0.09 -2.28 10.97
C ASP A 9 0.42 -0.91 11.56
N GLY A 10 0.07 -0.71 12.84
CA GLY A 10 0.24 0.56 13.53
C GLY A 10 1.67 1.11 13.50
N ARG A 11 2.68 0.22 13.52
CA ARG A 11 4.10 0.62 13.47
C ARG A 11 4.46 1.25 12.14
N VAL A 12 4.02 0.66 11.02
CA VAL A 12 4.29 1.22 9.69
C VAL A 12 3.35 2.40 9.38
N ASN A 13 2.10 2.34 9.83
CA ASN A 13 1.10 3.39 9.62
C ASN A 13 1.50 4.72 10.29
N ALA A 14 2.28 4.68 11.37
CA ALA A 14 2.87 5.87 11.97
C ALA A 14 3.75 6.71 10.99
N SER A 15 4.29 6.08 9.94
CA SER A 15 5.07 6.79 8.90
C SER A 15 4.22 7.41 7.79
N MET A 16 2.93 7.06 7.69
CA MET A 16 2.11 7.41 6.52
C MET A 16 1.94 8.93 6.34
N ALA A 17 1.67 9.64 7.44
CA ALA A 17 1.52 11.09 7.43
C ALA A 17 2.82 11.82 7.03
N PRO A 18 3.97 11.62 7.73
CA PRO A 18 5.20 12.33 7.36
C PRO A 18 5.70 11.99 5.95
N VAL A 19 5.52 10.75 5.48
CA VAL A 19 5.87 10.37 4.10
C VAL A 19 4.98 11.07 3.09
N SER A 20 3.66 11.12 3.33
CA SER A 20 2.73 11.80 2.43
C SER A 20 3.02 13.30 2.33
N GLU A 21 3.31 13.97 3.44
CA GLU A 21 3.69 15.38 3.44
C GLU A 21 5.01 15.63 2.69
N ALA A 22 6.01 14.76 2.88
CA ALA A 22 7.28 14.86 2.15
C ALA A 22 7.08 14.71 0.62
N LEU A 23 6.24 13.77 0.20
CA LEU A 23 5.92 13.57 -1.23
C LEU A 23 5.16 14.75 -1.83
N LYS A 24 4.22 15.33 -1.08
CA LYS A 24 3.52 16.57 -1.48
C LYS A 24 4.50 17.74 -1.63
N ALA A 25 5.37 17.95 -0.65
CA ALA A 25 6.38 19.02 -0.67
C ALA A 25 7.34 18.87 -1.87
N ALA A 26 7.70 17.63 -2.21
CA ALA A 26 8.51 17.31 -3.38
C ALA A 26 7.74 17.35 -4.71
N LYS A 27 6.42 17.60 -4.70
CA LYS A 27 5.55 17.60 -5.88
C LYS A 27 5.60 16.30 -6.69
N LEU A 28 5.81 15.17 -6.02
CA LEU A 28 5.87 13.87 -6.67
C LEU A 28 4.45 13.32 -6.84
N THR A 29 4.17 12.66 -7.97
CA THR A 29 2.91 11.92 -8.14
C THR A 29 2.89 10.73 -7.20
N TYR A 30 1.88 10.63 -6.34
CA TYR A 30 1.76 9.50 -5.43
C TYR A 30 0.32 9.07 -5.14
N GLU A 31 0.17 7.82 -4.71
CA GLU A 31 -1.09 7.25 -4.23
C GLU A 31 -0.82 6.47 -2.94
N VAL A 32 -1.75 6.58 -1.97
CA VAL A 32 -1.76 5.81 -0.73
C VAL A 32 -3.05 5.01 -0.67
N LYS A 33 -2.93 3.70 -0.45
CA LYS A 33 -4.08 2.82 -0.18
C LYS A 33 -3.85 2.04 1.11
N VAL A 34 -4.89 1.94 1.91
CA VAL A 34 -4.94 1.20 3.18
C VAL A 34 -5.98 0.09 3.03
N TRP A 35 -5.66 -1.11 3.49
CA TRP A 35 -6.60 -2.23 3.56
C TRP A 35 -6.94 -2.55 5.01
N ASP A 36 -8.16 -2.20 5.42
CA ASP A 36 -8.66 -2.44 6.78
C ASP A 36 -8.70 -3.93 7.11
N GLY A 37 -8.36 -4.29 8.35
CA GLY A 37 -8.27 -5.69 8.80
C GLY A 37 -7.09 -6.48 8.23
N ALA A 38 -6.27 -5.89 7.36
CA ALA A 38 -5.02 -6.50 6.91
C ALA A 38 -3.89 -6.23 7.93
N GLN A 39 -3.07 -7.25 8.20
CA GLN A 39 -1.87 -7.12 9.02
C GLN A 39 -0.61 -6.96 8.16
N HIS A 40 0.51 -6.63 8.80
CA HIS A 40 1.81 -6.63 8.13
C HIS A 40 2.04 -7.98 7.41
N ALA A 41 2.62 -7.90 6.20
CA ALA A 41 2.85 -9.03 5.30
C ALA A 41 1.57 -9.75 4.79
N PHE A 42 0.42 -9.06 4.71
CA PHE A 42 -0.83 -9.64 4.17
C PHE A 42 -0.74 -10.18 2.74
N PHE A 43 0.28 -9.79 1.98
CA PHE A 43 0.50 -10.22 0.60
C PHE A 43 1.25 -11.56 0.50
N THR A 44 1.88 -12.03 1.57
CA THR A 44 2.69 -13.25 1.57
C THR A 44 1.80 -14.49 1.70
N ASN A 45 1.51 -15.16 0.58
CA ASN A 45 0.56 -16.29 0.49
C ASN A 45 0.96 -17.57 1.23
N THR A 46 2.17 -17.66 1.76
CA THR A 46 2.65 -18.77 2.59
C THR A 46 2.67 -18.43 4.09
N GLY A 47 2.34 -17.20 4.47
CA GLY A 47 2.40 -16.72 5.86
C GLY A 47 1.05 -16.77 6.57
N GLU A 48 1.08 -16.85 7.90
CA GLU A 48 -0.12 -16.88 8.76
C GLU A 48 -1.00 -15.63 8.65
N ARG A 49 -0.39 -14.50 8.23
CA ARG A 49 -1.07 -13.20 8.10
C ARG A 49 -1.62 -12.95 6.70
N TYR A 50 -1.54 -13.94 5.81
CA TYR A 50 -2.05 -13.82 4.45
C TYR A 50 -3.53 -13.43 4.45
N ASN A 51 -3.87 -12.36 3.74
CA ASN A 51 -5.24 -11.95 3.52
C ASN A 51 -5.50 -11.92 2.01
N ALA A 52 -6.11 -12.99 1.49
CA ALA A 52 -6.33 -13.16 0.05
C ALA A 52 -7.13 -12.02 -0.59
N THR A 53 -8.13 -11.48 0.13
CA THR A 53 -8.96 -10.36 -0.34
C THR A 53 -8.14 -9.10 -0.47
N ALA A 54 -7.40 -8.71 0.59
CA ALA A 54 -6.54 -7.54 0.55
C ALA A 54 -5.40 -7.69 -0.46
N ALA A 55 -4.77 -8.87 -0.53
CA ALA A 55 -3.70 -9.16 -1.48
C ALA A 55 -4.17 -9.04 -2.93
N THR A 56 -5.32 -9.61 -3.26
CA THR A 56 -5.90 -9.52 -4.61
C THR A 56 -6.24 -8.08 -4.98
N ALA A 57 -6.82 -7.32 -4.06
CA ALA A 57 -7.13 -5.91 -4.28
C ALA A 57 -5.86 -5.06 -4.46
N ALA A 58 -4.83 -5.29 -3.63
CA ALA A 58 -3.54 -4.61 -3.74
C ALA A 58 -2.81 -4.93 -5.06
N GLN A 59 -2.87 -6.18 -5.52
CA GLN A 59 -2.29 -6.59 -6.81
C GLN A 59 -2.98 -5.86 -7.98
N LYS A 60 -4.31 -5.80 -7.98
CA LYS A 60 -5.07 -5.08 -9.02
C LYS A 60 -4.69 -3.60 -9.07
N GLN A 61 -4.60 -2.95 -7.92
CA GLN A 61 -4.22 -1.54 -7.84
C GLN A 61 -2.76 -1.30 -8.28
N LEU A 62 -1.85 -2.21 -7.95
CA LEU A 62 -0.46 -2.15 -8.42
C LEU A 62 -0.37 -2.24 -9.95
N LEU A 63 -1.08 -3.20 -10.56
CA LEU A 63 -1.08 -3.37 -12.02
C LEU A 63 -1.72 -2.17 -12.72
N ALA A 64 -2.81 -1.61 -12.17
CA ALA A 64 -3.43 -0.40 -12.69
C ALA A 64 -2.46 0.80 -12.64
N TRP A 65 -1.70 0.94 -11.55
CA TRP A 65 -0.68 1.98 -11.43
C TRP A 65 0.41 1.82 -12.50
N PHE A 66 0.90 0.61 -12.74
CA PHE A 66 1.88 0.38 -13.80
C PHE A 66 1.32 0.70 -15.19
N GLY A 67 0.07 0.29 -15.48
CA GLY A 67 -0.60 0.62 -16.74
C GLY A 67 -0.73 2.12 -16.98
N ALA A 68 -0.84 2.93 -15.92
CA ALA A 68 -0.93 4.39 -16.03
C ALA A 68 0.43 5.10 -16.19
N HIS A 69 1.55 4.45 -15.89
CA HIS A 69 2.83 5.14 -15.69
C HIS A 69 4.07 4.52 -16.36
N LEU A 70 3.99 3.30 -16.93
CA LEU A 70 5.14 2.58 -17.51
C LEU A 70 4.96 2.20 -19.00
N ALA A 71 4.22 3.00 -19.77
CA ALA A 71 4.02 2.75 -21.21
C ALA A 71 5.33 2.70 -22.02
#